data_AF-A0A7Y7QS70-F1
#
_entry.id   AF-A0A7Y7QS70-F1
#
_cell.length_a   1.000
_cell.length_b   1.000
_cell.length_c   1.000
_cell.angle_alpha   90.00
_cell.angle_beta   90.00
_cell.angle_gamma   90.00
#
_symmetry.space_group_name_H-M   'P 1'
#
loop_
_entity.id
_entity.type
_entity.pdbx_description
1 polymer ?
#
loop_
_entity_poly.entity_id
_entity_poly.type
_entity_poly.pdbx_seq_one_letter_code
_entity_poly.pdbx_strand_id
1 'polypeptide(L)'
;MKIYEFINLIGLFVGPISAVIITLWYQQRSGMKDRQTQTLRMLINTRHMAADPAYSVAINMVPIEFNNVPSIMTAWEKYIEVVRYRASEDNVDSHHKDMTAKQTQLIFSISRHLGYKISETDIQSSAYVSQGYIDRDQLAVQSQVAWIRIANALEGQNAAAGLPDPPSPEQLIPEQKPVSSES
;
A
#
# COMPACT_ATOMS: atom_id res chain seq x y z
N MET A 1 33.82 43.57 32.54
CA MET A 1 33.73 42.71 31.35
C MET A 1 33.38 43.61 30.17
N LYS A 2 34.19 43.61 29.12
CA LYS A 2 33.98 44.50 27.96
C LYS A 2 32.83 43.94 27.11
N ILE A 3 32.03 44.82 26.49
CA ILE A 3 30.86 44.42 25.67
C ILE A 3 31.24 43.36 24.60
N TYR A 4 32.45 43.45 24.06
CA TYR A 4 33.00 42.55 23.05
C TYR A 4 33.24 41.11 23.55
N GLU A 5 33.56 40.92 24.84
CA GLU A 5 33.74 39.60 25.44
C GLU A 5 32.39 38.87 25.55
N PHE A 6 31.33 39.63 25.86
CA PHE A 6 29.96 39.11 25.90
C PHE A 6 29.46 38.70 24.51
N ILE A 7 29.75 39.49 23.48
CA ILE A 7 29.40 39.16 22.08
C ILE A 7 30.14 37.90 21.60
N ASN A 8 31.44 37.77 21.87
CA ASN A 8 32.20 36.58 21.50
C ASN A 8 31.72 35.32 22.23
N LEU A 9 31.40 35.43 23.52
CA LEU A 9 30.88 34.32 24.31
C LEU A 9 29.52 33.86 23.76
N ILE A 10 28.61 34.81 23.46
CA ILE A 10 27.31 34.49 22.85
C ILE A 10 27.51 33.82 21.49
N GLY A 11 28.42 34.31 20.65
CA GLY A 11 28.72 33.72 19.34
C GLY A 11 29.17 32.26 19.41
N LEU A 12 29.97 31.90 20.42
CA LEU A 12 30.44 30.53 20.65
C LEU A 12 29.29 29.54 20.90
N PHE A 13 28.21 30.00 21.55
CA PHE A 13 27.03 29.17 21.83
C PHE A 13 25.98 29.25 20.72
N VAL A 14 25.72 30.44 20.17
CA VAL A 14 24.67 30.67 19.17
C VAL A 14 24.98 29.97 17.85
N GLY A 15 26.26 29.88 17.45
CA GLY A 15 26.65 29.18 16.22
C GLY A 15 26.22 27.71 16.21
N PRO A 16 26.72 26.88 17.15
CA PRO A 16 26.34 25.47 17.25
C PRO A 16 24.84 25.24 17.47
N ILE A 17 24.20 26.03 18.35
CA ILE A 17 22.77 25.87 18.65
C ILE A 17 21.92 26.15 17.40
N SER A 18 22.20 27.24 16.68
CA SER A 18 21.50 27.58 15.44
C SER A 18 21.69 26.50 14.37
N ALA A 19 22.92 25.99 14.23
CA ALA A 19 23.22 24.92 13.29
C ALA A 19 22.39 23.66 13.57
N VAL A 20 22.33 23.21 14.84
CA VAL A 20 21.54 22.04 15.24
C VAL A 20 20.05 22.25 14.97
N ILE A 21 19.50 23.43 15.28
CA ILE A 21 18.09 23.74 15.02
C ILE A 21 17.77 23.67 13.52
N ILE A 22 18.62 24.27 12.68
CA ILE A 22 18.46 24.23 11.21
C ILE A 22 18.53 22.79 10.71
N THR A 23 19.47 21.99 11.21
CA THR A 23 19.62 20.57 10.85
C THR A 23 18.38 19.77 11.22
N LEU A 24 17.86 19.91 12.45
CA LEU A 24 16.68 19.18 12.91
C LEU A 24 15.43 19.55 12.09
N TRP A 25 15.24 20.84 11.80
CA TRP A 25 14.13 21.31 10.98
C TRP A 25 14.20 20.76 9.54
N TYR A 26 15.39 20.78 8.94
CA TYR A 26 15.62 20.22 7.62
C TYR A 26 15.36 18.70 7.60
N GLN A 27 15.86 17.97 8.59
CA GLN A 27 15.68 16.51 8.72
C GLN A 27 14.21 16.13 8.85
N GLN A 28 13.44 16.82 9.70
CA GLN A 28 12.00 16.56 9.84
C GLN A 28 11.26 16.81 8.53
N ARG A 29 11.58 17.91 7.84
CA ARG A 29 10.96 18.25 6.56
C ARG A 29 11.33 17.26 5.44
N SER A 30 12.58 16.82 5.40
CA SER A 30 13.04 15.79 4.44
C SER A 30 12.35 14.46 4.72
N GLY A 31 12.31 14.02 5.98
CA GLY A 31 11.71 12.74 6.36
C GLY A 31 10.22 12.63 6.01
N MET A 32 9.46 13.74 6.10
CA MET A 32 8.08 13.74 5.63
C MET A 32 7.98 13.55 4.11
N LYS A 33 8.81 14.27 3.34
CA LYS A 33 8.84 14.13 1.87
C LYS A 33 9.28 12.73 1.44
N ASP A 34 10.24 12.14 2.14
CA ASP A 34 10.75 10.81 1.84
C ASP A 34 9.66 9.74 2.03
N ARG A 35 8.90 9.80 3.13
CA ARG A 35 7.75 8.91 3.37
C ARG A 35 6.66 9.07 2.33
N GLN A 36 6.27 10.31 2.01
CA GLN A 36 5.30 10.59 0.95
C GLN A 36 5.77 10.06 -0.42
N THR A 37 7.06 10.20 -0.71
CA THR A 37 7.68 9.70 -1.94
C THR A 37 7.68 8.17 -1.97
N GLN A 38 7.94 7.52 -0.85
CA GLN A 38 7.84 6.06 -0.72
C GLN A 38 6.42 5.57 -0.98
N THR A 39 5.41 6.23 -0.43
CA THR A 39 3.99 5.92 -0.69
C THR A 39 3.65 6.06 -2.18
N LEU A 40 4.10 7.14 -2.84
CA LEU A 40 3.90 7.31 -4.28
C LEU A 40 4.58 6.20 -5.10
N ARG A 41 5.83 5.87 -4.78
CA ARG A 41 6.58 4.80 -5.47
C ARG A 41 5.88 3.46 -5.34
N MET A 42 5.40 3.13 -4.15
CA MET A 42 4.66 1.89 -3.90
C MET A 42 3.36 1.85 -4.72
N LEU A 43 2.58 2.94 -4.73
CA LEU A 43 1.36 3.05 -5.56
C LEU A 43 1.67 2.88 -7.05
N ILE A 44 2.65 3.61 -7.59
CA ILE A 44 3.00 3.54 -9.00
C ILE A 44 3.45 2.13 -9.39
N ASN A 45 4.28 1.48 -8.58
CA ASN A 45 4.81 0.15 -8.88
C ASN A 45 3.74 -0.95 -8.83
N THR A 46 2.73 -0.81 -7.97
CA THR A 46 1.73 -1.86 -7.72
C THR A 46 0.36 -1.56 -8.35
N ARG A 47 0.22 -0.45 -9.10
CA ARG A 47 -1.08 0.01 -9.62
C ARG A 47 -1.84 -0.98 -10.51
N HIS A 48 -1.15 -1.92 -11.17
CA HIS A 48 -1.77 -2.98 -11.99
C HIS A 48 -2.15 -4.23 -11.20
N MET A 49 -1.71 -4.32 -9.95
CA MET A 49 -1.90 -5.48 -9.08
C MET A 49 -2.70 -5.04 -7.86
N ALA A 50 -3.99 -4.81 -8.03
CA ALA A 50 -4.86 -4.40 -6.93
C ALA A 50 -4.91 -5.46 -5.79
N ALA A 51 -4.62 -6.72 -6.10
CA ALA A 51 -4.51 -7.82 -5.13
C ALA A 51 -3.17 -7.86 -4.37
N ASP A 52 -2.19 -7.04 -4.76
CA ASP A 52 -0.90 -6.96 -4.07
C ASP A 52 -1.08 -6.35 -2.66
N PRO A 53 -0.62 -7.01 -1.58
CA PRO A 53 -0.63 -6.43 -0.25
C PRO A 53 0.07 -5.06 -0.17
N ALA A 54 1.14 -4.86 -0.93
CA ALA A 54 1.85 -3.58 -1.00
C ALA A 54 0.98 -2.47 -1.59
N TYR A 55 0.10 -2.78 -2.55
CA TYR A 55 -0.87 -1.82 -3.07
C TYR A 55 -1.84 -1.37 -1.96
N SER A 56 -2.38 -2.32 -1.20
CA SER A 56 -3.29 -2.05 -0.08
C SER A 56 -2.63 -1.21 1.02
N VAL A 57 -1.38 -1.53 1.36
CA VAL A 57 -0.58 -0.73 2.31
C VAL A 57 -0.40 0.69 1.81
N ALA A 58 -0.04 0.89 0.55
CA ALA A 58 0.18 2.20 -0.02
C ALA A 58 -1.09 3.06 0.00
N ILE A 59 -2.23 2.48 -0.37
CA ILE A 59 -3.54 3.16 -0.32
C ILE A 59 -3.91 3.57 1.10
N ASN A 60 -3.66 2.71 2.10
CA ASN A 60 -3.96 3.02 3.50
C ASN A 60 -3.00 4.04 4.12
N MET A 61 -1.79 4.21 3.57
CA MET A 61 -0.85 5.24 4.01
C MET A 61 -1.21 6.64 3.46
N VAL A 62 -2.06 6.74 2.43
CA VAL A 62 -2.42 8.04 1.85
C VAL A 62 -3.03 9.00 2.89
N PRO A 63 -4.06 8.63 3.67
CA PRO A 63 -4.61 9.51 4.70
C PRO A 63 -3.60 9.89 5.78
N ILE A 64 -2.63 9.02 6.07
CA ILE A 64 -1.62 9.27 7.10
C ILE A 64 -0.59 10.30 6.60
N GLU A 65 -0.04 10.07 5.40
CA GLU A 65 1.06 10.88 4.86
C GLU A 65 0.60 12.18 4.19
N PHE A 66 -0.68 12.27 3.79
CA PHE A 66 -1.24 13.43 3.06
C PHE A 66 -2.45 14.07 3.73
N ASN A 67 -2.67 13.86 5.04
CA ASN A 67 -3.81 14.42 5.78
C ASN A 67 -3.99 15.95 5.61
N ASN A 68 -2.90 16.70 5.46
CA ASN A 68 -2.91 18.16 5.32
C ASN A 68 -3.11 18.63 3.86
N VAL A 69 -3.42 17.73 2.93
CA VAL A 69 -3.55 18.03 1.49
C VAL A 69 -4.97 17.69 1.01
N PRO A 70 -5.93 18.63 1.09
CA PRO A 70 -7.33 18.35 0.80
C PRO A 70 -7.59 17.79 -0.61
N SER A 71 -6.84 18.27 -1.61
CA SER A 71 -6.98 17.77 -2.99
C SER A 71 -6.65 16.29 -3.13
N ILE A 72 -5.67 15.78 -2.36
CA ILE A 72 -5.31 14.36 -2.35
C ILE A 72 -6.36 13.57 -1.57
N MET A 73 -6.83 14.08 -0.43
CA MET A 73 -7.87 13.41 0.37
C MET A 73 -9.17 13.23 -0.42
N THR A 74 -9.63 14.25 -1.14
CA THR A 74 -10.79 14.15 -2.01
C THR A 74 -10.60 13.13 -3.14
N ALA A 75 -9.40 13.04 -3.72
CA ALA A 75 -9.12 12.04 -4.75
C ALA A 75 -9.09 10.61 -4.17
N TRP A 76 -8.56 10.46 -2.96
CA TRP A 76 -8.52 9.19 -2.23
C TRP A 76 -9.93 8.71 -1.85
N GLU A 77 -10.77 9.60 -1.31
CA GLU A 77 -12.16 9.28 -0.96
C GLU A 77 -12.95 8.78 -2.18
N LYS A 78 -12.84 9.49 -3.32
CA LYS A 78 -13.47 9.07 -4.58
C LYS A 78 -12.97 7.72 -5.06
N TYR A 79 -11.68 7.44 -4.92
CA TYR A 79 -11.12 6.14 -5.29
C TYR A 79 -11.66 5.02 -4.39
N ILE A 80 -11.67 5.23 -3.08
CA ILE A 80 -12.18 4.26 -2.11
C ILE A 80 -13.67 4.00 -2.29
N GLU A 81 -14.46 5.02 -2.59
CA GLU A 81 -15.89 4.90 -2.90
C GLU A 81 -16.13 3.94 -4.06
N VAL A 82 -15.37 4.12 -5.16
CA VAL A 82 -15.46 3.22 -6.32
C VAL A 82 -14.99 1.82 -5.94
N VAL A 83 -13.84 1.64 -5.29
CA VAL A 83 -13.33 0.30 -4.95
C VAL A 83 -14.29 -0.49 -4.03
N ARG A 84 -15.04 0.19 -3.17
CA ARG A 84 -16.01 -0.45 -2.27
C ARG A 84 -17.30 -0.88 -2.98
N TYR A 85 -17.60 -0.27 -4.13
CA TYR A 85 -18.79 -0.61 -4.90
C TYR A 85 -18.63 -1.99 -5.55
N ARG A 86 -19.59 -2.89 -5.30
CA ARG A 86 -19.66 -4.19 -5.96
C ARG A 86 -20.42 -4.05 -7.28
N ALA A 87 -19.69 -4.09 -8.37
CA ALA A 87 -20.25 -4.13 -9.72
C ALA A 87 -21.15 -5.35 -9.94
N SER A 88 -22.25 -5.16 -10.67
CA SER A 88 -23.06 -6.23 -11.25
C SER A 88 -22.42 -6.71 -12.56
N GLU A 89 -22.74 -7.92 -13.02
CA GLU A 89 -22.17 -8.47 -14.27
C GLU A 89 -22.33 -7.52 -15.47
N ASP A 90 -23.46 -6.81 -15.56
CA ASP A 90 -23.76 -5.86 -16.64
C ASP A 90 -22.90 -4.57 -16.61
N ASN A 91 -22.23 -4.23 -15.50
CA ASN A 91 -21.51 -2.97 -15.35
C ASN A 91 -20.02 -3.11 -15.00
N VAL A 92 -19.48 -4.34 -14.99
CA VAL A 92 -18.08 -4.63 -14.63
C VAL A 92 -17.09 -3.80 -15.43
N ASP A 93 -17.24 -3.72 -16.75
CA ASP A 93 -16.30 -2.98 -17.61
C ASP A 93 -16.32 -1.47 -17.35
N SER A 94 -17.51 -0.90 -17.16
CA SER A 94 -17.69 0.52 -16.85
C SER A 94 -17.08 0.84 -15.48
N HIS A 95 -17.34 -0.04 -14.51
CA HIS A 95 -16.80 0.06 -13.17
C HIS A 95 -15.27 -0.01 -13.16
N HIS A 96 -14.68 -0.93 -13.90
CA HIS A 96 -13.22 -1.07 -13.99
C HIS A 96 -12.56 0.18 -14.61
N LYS A 97 -13.18 0.77 -15.63
CA LYS A 97 -12.73 2.04 -16.22
C LYS A 97 -12.80 3.19 -15.21
N ASP A 98 -13.90 3.33 -14.47
CA ASP A 98 -14.02 4.39 -13.46
C ASP A 98 -13.02 4.19 -12.32
N MET A 99 -12.83 2.94 -11.85
CA MET A 99 -11.81 2.61 -10.84
C MET A 99 -10.41 3.03 -11.30
N THR A 100 -10.05 2.69 -12.54
CA THR A 100 -8.75 3.05 -13.13
C THR A 100 -8.60 4.57 -13.28
N ALA A 101 -9.67 5.27 -13.65
CA ALA A 101 -9.68 6.73 -13.76
C ALA A 101 -9.48 7.39 -12.39
N LYS A 102 -10.20 6.97 -11.34
CA LYS A 102 -10.03 7.50 -9.98
C LYS A 102 -8.65 7.19 -9.40
N GLN A 103 -8.13 5.99 -9.66
CA GLN A 103 -6.76 5.61 -9.26
C GLN A 103 -5.73 6.52 -9.93
N THR A 104 -5.87 6.76 -11.23
CA THR A 104 -5.01 7.67 -12.00
C THR A 104 -5.05 9.07 -11.41
N GLN A 105 -6.25 9.59 -11.12
CA GLN A 105 -6.44 10.91 -10.53
C GLN A 105 -5.77 11.05 -9.15
N LEU A 106 -5.84 10.01 -8.31
CA LEU A 106 -5.17 9.96 -7.02
C LEU A 106 -3.64 10.02 -7.19
N ILE A 107 -3.07 9.15 -8.02
CA ILE A 107 -1.62 9.08 -8.29
C ILE A 107 -1.13 10.41 -8.88
N PHE A 108 -1.89 11.00 -9.81
CA PHE A 108 -1.58 12.28 -10.42
C PHE A 108 -1.57 13.42 -9.40
N SER A 109 -2.57 13.47 -8.52
CA SER A 109 -2.66 14.48 -7.45
C SER A 109 -1.47 14.40 -6.48
N ILE A 110 -1.08 13.18 -6.08
CA ILE A 110 0.11 12.95 -5.24
C ILE A 110 1.39 13.36 -5.98
N SER A 111 1.52 12.96 -7.25
CA SER A 111 2.70 13.28 -8.08
C SER A 111 2.90 14.79 -8.22
N ARG A 112 1.82 15.53 -8.50
CA ARG A 112 1.81 17.01 -8.56
C ARG A 112 2.24 17.64 -7.24
N HIS A 113 1.71 17.14 -6.12
CA HIS A 113 2.06 17.65 -4.79
C HIS A 113 3.54 17.48 -4.46
N LEU A 114 4.14 16.35 -4.86
CA LEU A 114 5.57 16.08 -4.68
C LEU A 114 6.47 16.77 -5.71
N GLY A 115 5.90 17.46 -6.70
CA GLY A 115 6.64 18.21 -7.71
C GLY A 115 7.07 17.38 -8.93
N TYR A 116 6.56 16.16 -9.09
CA TYR A 116 6.82 15.34 -10.27
C TYR A 116 5.99 15.82 -11.48
N LYS A 117 6.62 15.79 -12.66
CA LYS A 117 6.01 16.18 -13.94
C LYS A 117 5.60 14.94 -14.73
N ILE A 118 4.62 14.19 -14.22
CA ILE A 118 4.08 12.98 -14.87
C ILE A 118 2.69 13.32 -15.41
N SER A 119 2.37 12.93 -16.64
CA SER A 119 1.01 13.10 -17.19
C SER A 119 0.08 11.96 -16.75
N GLU A 120 -1.23 12.18 -16.77
CA GLU A 120 -2.21 11.11 -16.52
C GLU A 120 -2.08 9.97 -17.55
N THR A 121 -1.81 10.31 -18.81
CA THR A 121 -1.55 9.34 -19.88
C THR A 121 -0.33 8.48 -19.56
N ASP A 122 0.75 9.07 -19.04
CA ASP A 122 1.94 8.31 -18.64
C ASP A 122 1.60 7.37 -17.49
N ILE A 123 0.80 7.80 -16.50
CA ILE A 123 0.39 6.93 -15.39
C ILE A 123 -0.40 5.73 -15.90
N GLN A 124 -1.31 5.92 -16.86
CA GLN A 124 -2.12 4.83 -17.42
C GLN A 124 -1.34 3.89 -18.34
N SER A 125 -0.44 4.42 -19.17
CA SER A 125 0.18 3.66 -20.26
C SER A 125 1.58 3.12 -19.96
N SER A 126 2.32 3.74 -19.04
CA SER A 126 3.75 3.42 -18.82
C SER A 126 4.02 2.26 -17.86
N ALA A 127 2.97 1.63 -17.33
CA ALA A 127 3.19 0.61 -16.34
C ALA A 127 3.67 -0.68 -16.98
N TYR A 128 4.78 -1.18 -16.46
CA TYR A 128 5.30 -2.46 -16.89
C TYR A 128 4.95 -3.53 -15.87
N VAL A 129 4.23 -4.54 -16.34
CA VAL A 129 4.15 -5.85 -15.69
C VAL A 129 4.52 -6.89 -16.74
N SER A 130 5.46 -7.77 -16.44
CA SER A 130 5.83 -8.82 -17.38
C SER A 130 4.70 -9.84 -17.48
N GLN A 131 4.35 -10.26 -18.70
CA GLN A 131 3.33 -11.28 -18.92
C GLN A 131 3.60 -12.55 -18.10
N GLY A 132 4.86 -12.99 -18.02
CA GLY A 132 5.23 -14.15 -17.21
C GLY A 132 4.98 -14.00 -15.69
N TYR A 133 4.85 -12.78 -15.17
CA TYR A 133 4.42 -12.56 -13.79
C TYR A 133 2.91 -12.82 -13.66
N ILE A 134 2.12 -12.26 -14.58
CA ILE A 134 0.66 -12.47 -14.62
C ILE A 134 0.36 -13.96 -14.76
N ASP A 135 1.04 -14.65 -15.70
CA ASP A 135 0.82 -16.07 -15.95
C ASP A 135 1.14 -16.91 -14.70
N ARG A 136 2.22 -16.58 -13.99
CA ARG A 136 2.60 -17.27 -12.75
C ARG A 136 1.60 -17.02 -11.61
N ASP A 137 1.12 -15.80 -11.47
CA ASP A 137 0.11 -15.44 -10.46
C ASP A 137 -1.21 -16.15 -10.73
N GLN A 138 -1.67 -16.13 -12.00
CA GLN A 138 -2.86 -16.87 -12.43
C GLN A 138 -2.69 -18.37 -12.20
N LEU A 139 -1.54 -18.95 -12.52
CA LEU A 139 -1.26 -20.35 -12.27
C LEU A 139 -1.27 -20.68 -10.77
N ALA A 140 -0.76 -19.79 -9.91
CA ALA A 140 -0.78 -19.98 -8.46
C ALA A 140 -2.22 -20.00 -7.93
N VAL A 141 -3.07 -19.06 -8.35
CA VAL A 141 -4.50 -19.02 -7.99
C VAL A 141 -5.22 -20.27 -8.50
N GLN A 142 -5.00 -20.65 -9.76
CA GLN A 142 -5.59 -21.86 -10.33
C GLN A 142 -5.15 -23.12 -9.60
N SER A 143 -3.88 -23.18 -9.16
CA SER A 143 -3.36 -24.30 -8.37
C SER A 143 -4.09 -24.40 -7.02
N GLN A 144 -4.32 -23.28 -6.33
CA GLN A 144 -5.10 -23.24 -5.08
C GLN A 144 -6.53 -23.76 -5.27
N VAL A 145 -7.20 -23.34 -6.35
CA VAL A 145 -8.54 -23.84 -6.69
C VAL A 145 -8.52 -25.33 -7.03
N ALA A 146 -7.50 -25.80 -7.74
CA ALA A 146 -7.33 -27.20 -8.08
C ALA A 146 -7.15 -28.09 -6.83
N TRP A 147 -6.40 -27.63 -5.83
CA TRP A 147 -6.27 -28.34 -4.55
C TRP A 147 -7.61 -28.56 -3.85
N ILE A 148 -8.47 -27.54 -3.82
CA ILE A 148 -9.82 -27.66 -3.26
C ILE A 148 -10.64 -28.70 -4.03
N ARG A 149 -10.56 -28.69 -5.37
CA ARG A 149 -11.27 -29.67 -6.20
C ARG A 149 -10.78 -31.10 -5.97
N ILE A 150 -9.48 -31.29 -5.82
CA ILE A 150 -8.88 -32.60 -5.52
C ILE A 150 -9.34 -33.08 -4.14
N ALA A 151 -9.31 -32.20 -3.12
CA ALA A 151 -9.79 -32.52 -1.78
C ALA A 151 -11.26 -32.98 -1.81
N ASN A 152 -12.15 -32.19 -2.43
CA ASN A 152 -13.56 -32.53 -2.55
C ASN A 152 -13.79 -33.87 -3.30
N ALA A 153 -12.98 -34.16 -4.32
CA ALA A 153 -13.08 -35.42 -5.06
C ALA A 153 -12.59 -36.63 -4.25
N LEU A 154 -11.59 -36.44 -3.38
CA LEU A 154 -11.10 -37.47 -2.47
C LEU A 154 -12.10 -37.72 -1.34
N GLU A 155 -12.68 -36.68 -0.76
CA GLU A 155 -13.75 -36.79 0.24
C GLU A 155 -14.97 -37.55 -0.32
N GLY A 156 -15.40 -37.21 -1.55
CA GLY A 156 -16.47 -37.94 -2.22
C GLY A 156 -16.16 -39.42 -2.45
N GLN A 157 -14.89 -39.76 -2.76
CA GLN A 157 -14.45 -41.16 -2.89
C GLN A 157 -14.40 -41.88 -1.53
N ASN A 158 -13.89 -41.23 -0.48
CA ASN A 158 -13.86 -41.79 0.87
C ASN A 158 -15.27 -42.10 1.36
N ALA A 159 -16.22 -41.17 1.17
CA ALA A 159 -17.62 -41.37 1.50
C ALA A 159 -18.22 -42.57 0.75
N ALA A 160 -17.94 -42.70 -0.56
CA ALA A 160 -18.39 -43.84 -1.35
C ALA A 160 -17.76 -45.18 -0.92
N ALA A 161 -16.52 -45.16 -0.42
CA ALA A 161 -15.80 -46.33 0.08
C ALA A 161 -16.09 -46.65 1.56
N GLY A 162 -16.88 -45.83 2.26
CA GLY A 162 -17.14 -45.98 3.70
C GLY A 162 -15.92 -45.69 4.58
N LEU A 163 -14.95 -44.94 4.06
CA LEU A 163 -13.77 -44.50 4.80
C LEU A 163 -14.11 -43.24 5.62
N PRO A 164 -13.47 -43.03 6.79
CA PRO A 164 -13.67 -41.83 7.59
C PRO A 164 -13.20 -40.58 6.82
N ASP A 165 -13.90 -39.46 7.04
CA ASP A 165 -13.51 -38.18 6.48
C ASP A 165 -12.14 -37.74 7.01
N PRO A 166 -11.34 -37.06 6.19
CA PRO A 166 -10.11 -36.44 6.67
C PRO A 166 -10.43 -35.42 7.78
N PRO A 167 -9.50 -35.21 8.74
CA PRO A 167 -9.66 -34.21 9.78
C PRO A 167 -9.89 -32.82 9.17
N SER A 168 -10.75 -32.02 9.81
CA SER A 168 -11.10 -30.69 9.30
C SER A 168 -9.88 -29.76 9.31
N PRO A 169 -9.85 -28.71 8.46
CA PRO A 169 -8.74 -27.75 8.43
C PRO A 169 -8.41 -27.16 9.81
N GLU A 170 -9.41 -26.94 10.66
CA GLU A 170 -9.25 -26.42 12.02
C GLU A 170 -8.53 -27.41 12.96
N GLN A 171 -8.63 -28.71 12.69
CA GLN A 171 -7.92 -29.76 13.44
C GLN A 171 -6.46 -29.90 13.01
N LEU A 172 -6.11 -29.36 11.83
CA LEU A 172 -4.76 -29.40 11.25
C LEU A 172 -3.93 -28.16 11.58
N ILE A 173 -4.57 -27.03 11.94
CA ILE A 173 -3.89 -25.81 12.37
C ILE A 173 -3.55 -25.97 13.87
N PRO A 174 -2.26 -25.94 14.26
CA PRO A 174 -1.89 -25.99 15.67
C PRO A 174 -2.56 -24.83 16.41
N GLU A 175 -3.24 -25.14 17.52
CA GLU A 175 -3.84 -24.13 18.39
C GLU A 175 -2.73 -23.15 18.81
N GLN A 176 -2.85 -21.87 18.42
CA GLN A 176 -1.94 -20.84 18.91
C GLN A 176 -2.24 -20.64 20.40
N LYS A 177 -1.50 -21.36 21.27
CA LYS A 177 -1.53 -21.08 22.71
C LYS A 177 -1.21 -19.59 22.90
N PRO A 178 -2.07 -18.82 23.57
CA PRO A 178 -1.71 -17.46 23.92
C PRO A 178 -0.41 -17.53 24.70
N VAL A 179 0.59 -16.77 24.26
CA VAL A 179 1.83 -16.58 25.01
C VAL A 179 1.39 -16.05 26.36
N SER A 180 1.48 -16.89 27.39
CA SER A 180 1.23 -16.50 28.76
C SER A 180 2.14 -15.32 29.05
N SER A 181 1.54 -14.14 29.23
CA SER A 181 2.21 -12.98 29.79
C SER A 181 2.58 -13.36 31.22
N GLU A 182 3.72 -14.03 31.39
CA GLU A 182 4.37 -14.11 32.69
C GLU A 182 4.66 -12.68 33.14
N SER A 183 4.17 -12.43 34.35
CA SER A 183 4.08 -11.16 35.04
C SER A 183 5.43 -10.67 35.57
#